data_AF-A0A6C0KV90-F1
#
_entry.id   AF-A0A6C0KV90-F1
#
_cell.length_a   1.000
_cell.length_b   1.000
_cell.length_c   1.000
_cell.angle_alpha   90.00
_cell.angle_beta   90.00
_cell.angle_gamma   90.00
#
_symmetry.space_group_name_H-M   'P 1'
#
loop_
_entity.id
_entity.type
_entity.pdbx_description
1 polymer ?
#
loop_
_entity_poly.entity_id
_entity_poly.type
_entity_poly.pdbx_seq_one_letter_code
_entity_poly.pdbx_strand_id
1 'polypeptide(L)'
;MSAQDSDFLRASIGNSLHMGDSMFGEFGYADVSKQVDDRNAELKRKKEALKKSIDKKEAIISRSGRDFTDIKDSLPETLPNTTLHVIEDYTVAVLLLSYLFMVLTFISYYTSQATVFATGLFQSVLGSVLVTIIIAMIFNYIV
;
A
#
# COMPACT_ATOMS: atom_id res chain seq x y z
N MET A 1 48.58 -2.74 -64.89
CA MET A 1 47.92 -2.49 -63.60
C MET A 1 48.64 -3.22 -62.47
N SER A 2 49.95 -3.00 -62.26
CA SER A 2 50.65 -3.66 -61.14
C SER A 2 51.70 -2.81 -60.42
N ALA A 3 52.08 -1.64 -60.97
CA ALA A 3 53.04 -0.73 -60.33
C ALA A 3 52.35 0.26 -59.36
N GLN A 4 51.13 0.71 -59.66
CA GLN A 4 50.38 1.62 -58.78
C GLN A 4 49.96 0.94 -57.46
N ASP A 5 49.60 -0.35 -57.49
CA ASP A 5 49.21 -1.07 -56.28
C ASP A 5 50.38 -1.31 -55.34
N SER A 6 51.60 -1.53 -55.86
CA SER A 6 52.80 -1.67 -55.03
C SER A 6 53.20 -0.36 -54.36
N ASP A 7 53.03 0.77 -55.04
CA ASP A 7 53.31 2.09 -54.48
C ASP A 7 52.27 2.49 -53.44
N PHE A 8 51.00 2.16 -53.67
CA PHE A 8 49.92 2.34 -52.68
C PHE A 8 50.13 1.47 -51.43
N LEU A 9 50.51 0.21 -51.60
CA LEU A 9 50.84 -0.70 -50.49
C LEU A 9 52.04 -0.18 -49.68
N ARG A 10 53.10 0.31 -50.35
CA ARG A 10 54.27 0.89 -49.67
C ARG A 10 53.93 2.17 -48.93
N ALA A 11 53.12 3.05 -49.53
CA ALA A 11 52.63 4.26 -48.87
C ALA A 11 51.75 3.93 -47.66
N SER A 12 50.86 2.95 -47.79
CA SER A 12 49.99 2.50 -46.69
C SER A 12 50.78 1.87 -45.55
N ILE A 13 51.76 1.01 -45.85
CA ILE A 13 52.63 0.40 -44.84
C ILE A 13 53.47 1.47 -44.15
N GLY A 14 54.06 2.39 -44.92
CA GLY A 14 54.83 3.51 -44.38
C GLY A 14 53.98 4.37 -43.44
N ASN A 15 52.74 4.66 -43.82
CA ASN A 15 51.82 5.45 -43.00
C ASN A 15 51.36 4.69 -41.74
N SER A 16 51.14 3.38 -41.82
CA SER A 16 50.85 2.55 -40.65
C SER A 16 52.05 2.41 -39.70
N LEU A 17 53.27 2.33 -40.23
CA LEU A 17 54.50 2.32 -39.44
C LEU A 17 54.71 3.66 -38.74
N HIS A 18 54.52 4.77 -39.45
CA HIS A 18 54.65 6.11 -38.90
C HIS A 18 53.56 6.41 -37.87
N MET A 19 52.34 5.90 -38.08
CA MET A 19 51.25 6.02 -37.11
C MET A 19 51.52 5.15 -35.87
N GLY A 20 52.05 3.94 -36.04
CA GLY A 20 52.55 3.11 -34.94
C GLY A 20 53.66 3.82 -34.16
N ASP A 21 54.65 4.39 -34.84
CA ASP A 21 55.75 5.13 -34.23
C ASP A 21 55.27 6.41 -33.52
N SER A 22 54.24 7.09 -34.05
CA SER A 22 53.62 8.24 -33.38
C SER A 22 52.77 7.86 -32.15
N MET A 23 52.21 6.65 -32.12
CA MET A 23 51.43 6.13 -30.99
C MET A 23 52.32 5.49 -29.91
N PHE A 24 53.50 4.98 -30.29
CA PHE A 24 54.42 4.25 -29.42
C PHE A 24 55.79 4.92 -29.25
N GLY A 25 55.98 6.14 -29.72
CA GLY A 25 57.20 6.91 -29.49
C GLY A 25 57.42 7.19 -28.00
N GLU A 26 58.67 7.48 -27.62
CA GLU A 26 59.20 7.60 -26.25
C GLU A 26 58.39 8.50 -25.28
N PHE A 27 57.53 9.38 -25.80
CA PHE A 27 56.61 10.25 -25.05
C PHE A 27 55.17 9.70 -24.89
N GLY A 28 54.72 8.78 -25.73
CA GLY A 28 53.36 8.21 -25.71
C GLY A 28 53.12 7.21 -24.57
N TYR A 29 54.16 6.47 -24.16
CA TYR A 29 54.06 5.51 -23.04
C TYR A 29 53.79 6.21 -21.70
N ALA A 30 54.36 7.40 -21.47
CA ALA A 30 54.14 8.16 -20.26
C ALA A 30 52.69 8.66 -20.14
N ASP A 31 52.12 9.18 -21.23
CA ASP A 31 50.73 9.67 -21.26
C ASP A 31 49.71 8.52 -21.21
N VAL A 32 49.98 7.39 -21.88
CA VAL A 32 49.11 6.21 -21.80
C VAL A 32 49.15 5.58 -20.41
N SER A 33 50.32 5.45 -19.80
CA SER A 33 50.44 4.93 -18.42
C SER A 33 49.69 5.83 -17.43
N LYS A 34 49.85 7.16 -17.55
CA LYS A 34 49.15 8.13 -16.71
C LYS A 34 47.63 8.04 -16.89
N GLN A 35 47.16 7.89 -18.13
CA GLN A 35 45.74 7.74 -18.42
C GLN A 35 45.16 6.39 -17.95
N VAL A 36 45.96 5.34 -17.86
CA VAL A 36 45.57 4.06 -17.25
C VAL A 36 45.50 4.20 -15.73
N ASP A 37 46.49 4.84 -15.10
CA ASP A 37 46.51 5.08 -13.66
C ASP A 37 45.35 5.99 -13.20
N ASP A 38 45.06 7.05 -13.95
CA ASP A 38 43.94 7.95 -13.69
C ASP A 38 42.59 7.21 -13.77
N ARG A 39 42.41 6.37 -14.80
CA ARG A 39 41.20 5.53 -14.94
C ARG A 39 41.10 4.50 -13.82
N ASN A 40 42.21 3.92 -13.39
CA ASN A 40 42.21 2.94 -12.31
C ASN A 40 41.88 3.59 -10.96
N ALA A 41 42.40 4.80 -10.72
CA ALA A 41 42.05 5.61 -9.56
C ALA A 41 40.57 6.03 -9.56
N GLU A 42 40.04 6.42 -10.72
CA GLU A 42 38.62 6.75 -10.87
C GLU A 42 37.72 5.53 -10.62
N LEU A 43 38.06 4.37 -11.19
CA LEU A 43 37.34 3.13 -10.97
C LEU A 43 37.37 2.70 -9.49
N LYS A 44 38.51 2.87 -8.82
CA LYS A 44 38.63 2.58 -7.38
C LYS A 44 37.73 3.51 -6.55
N ARG A 45 37.71 4.81 -6.86
CA ARG A 45 36.80 5.78 -6.21
C ARG A 45 35.33 5.44 -6.45
N LYS A 46 34.95 5.08 -7.68
CA LYS A 46 33.59 4.67 -8.00
C LYS A 46 33.20 3.39 -7.27
N LYS A 47 34.10 2.41 -7.16
CA LYS A 47 33.90 1.17 -6.41
C LYS A 47 33.67 1.45 -4.92
N GLU A 48 34.49 2.31 -4.31
CA GLU A 48 34.33 2.69 -2.90
C GLU A 48 33.04 3.47 -2.65
N ALA A 49 32.70 4.41 -3.53
CA ALA A 49 31.44 5.16 -3.45
C ALA A 49 30.23 4.22 -3.57
N LEU A 50 30.27 3.26 -4.50
CA LEU A 50 29.20 2.28 -4.69
C LEU A 50 29.08 1.36 -3.48
N LYS A 51 30.20 0.86 -2.94
CA LYS A 51 30.22 0.05 -1.72
C LYS A 51 29.58 0.80 -0.54
N LYS A 52 29.99 2.06 -0.31
CA LYS A 52 29.40 2.91 0.73
C LYS A 52 27.90 3.15 0.53
N SER A 53 27.45 3.22 -0.72
CA SER A 53 26.02 3.36 -1.04
C SER A 53 25.22 2.09 -0.74
N ILE A 54 25.82 0.92 -0.98
CA ILE A 54 25.22 -0.39 -0.65
C ILE A 54 25.10 -0.52 0.85
N ASP A 55 26.19 -0.28 1.60
CA ASP A 55 26.19 -0.37 3.06
C ASP A 55 25.12 0.57 3.68
N LYS A 56 24.97 1.78 3.14
CA LYS A 56 23.94 2.73 3.58
C LYS A 56 22.52 2.23 3.29
N LYS A 57 22.29 1.65 2.11
CA LYS A 57 20.97 1.10 1.74
C LYS A 57 20.64 -0.13 2.58
N GLU A 58 21.61 -0.99 2.84
CA GLU A 58 21.45 -2.17 3.68
C GLU A 58 21.13 -1.78 5.14
N ALA A 59 21.78 -0.74 5.66
CA ALA A 59 21.45 -0.17 6.98
C ALA A 59 20.03 0.44 7.04
N ILE A 60 19.54 1.03 5.95
CA ILE A 60 18.16 1.54 5.87
C ILE A 60 17.17 0.37 5.82
N ILE A 61 17.47 -0.69 5.05
CA ILE A 61 16.63 -1.88 4.97
C ILE A 61 16.58 -2.60 6.31
N SER A 62 17.70 -2.77 7.01
CA SER A 62 17.72 -3.42 8.32
C SER A 62 16.98 -2.59 9.37
N ARG A 63 17.10 -1.25 9.33
CA ARG A 63 16.32 -0.36 10.19
C ARG A 63 14.83 -0.43 9.88
N SER A 64 14.44 -0.37 8.61
CA SER A 64 13.05 -0.46 8.18
C SER A 64 12.44 -1.83 8.51
N GLY A 65 13.20 -2.91 8.33
CA GLY A 65 12.79 -4.26 8.71
C GLY A 65 12.54 -4.39 10.21
N ARG A 66 13.38 -3.78 11.05
CA ARG A 66 13.16 -3.70 12.50
C ARG A 66 11.93 -2.85 12.84
N ASP A 67 11.74 -1.70 12.18
CA ASP A 67 10.57 -0.86 12.40
C ASP A 67 9.27 -1.63 12.05
N PHE A 68 9.26 -2.49 11.03
CA PHE A 68 8.11 -3.35 10.74
C PHE A 68 7.89 -4.47 11.75
N THR A 69 8.96 -5.04 12.33
CA THR A 69 8.84 -6.04 13.41
C THR A 69 8.35 -5.39 14.70
N ASP A 70 8.89 -4.23 15.08
CA ASP A 70 8.44 -3.46 16.25
C ASP A 70 6.99 -2.99 16.06
N ILE A 71 6.58 -2.58 14.84
CA ILE A 71 5.18 -2.25 14.56
C ILE A 71 4.29 -3.48 14.71
N LYS A 72 4.70 -4.66 14.24
CA LYS A 72 3.94 -5.90 14.44
C LYS A 72 3.81 -6.31 15.91
N ASP A 73 4.86 -6.12 16.71
CA ASP A 73 4.84 -6.42 18.15
C ASP A 73 4.10 -5.34 18.96
N SER A 74 4.03 -4.12 18.45
CA SER A 74 3.28 -2.99 19.06
C SER A 74 1.79 -2.95 18.68
N LEU A 75 1.41 -3.64 17.59
CA LEU A 75 0.02 -3.81 17.22
C LEU A 75 -0.55 -4.95 18.06
N PRO A 76 -1.53 -4.72 18.94
CA PRO A 76 -2.17 -5.82 19.65
C PRO A 76 -2.72 -6.82 18.63
N GLU A 77 -2.34 -8.10 18.74
CA GLU A 77 -2.86 -9.19 17.89
C GLU A 77 -4.39 -9.33 17.96
N THR A 78 -5.01 -8.67 18.93
CA THR A 78 -6.43 -8.42 18.96
C THR A 78 -6.72 -7.08 18.30
N LEU A 79 -7.01 -7.09 16.99
CA LEU A 79 -7.93 -6.08 16.47
C LEU A 79 -9.14 -6.09 17.42
N PRO A 80 -9.47 -4.98 18.11
CA PRO A 80 -10.71 -4.94 18.85
C PRO A 80 -11.80 -5.16 17.80
N ASN A 81 -12.54 -6.25 17.96
CA ASN A 81 -13.64 -6.69 17.08
C ASN A 81 -14.84 -5.72 17.14
N THR A 82 -14.62 -4.49 17.59
CA THR A 82 -15.51 -3.35 17.45
C THR A 82 -15.15 -2.63 16.16
N THR A 83 -15.28 -3.33 15.03
CA THR A 83 -15.76 -2.66 13.83
C THR A 83 -17.01 -1.94 14.28
N LEU A 84 -16.93 -0.61 14.34
CA LEU A 84 -18.03 0.25 14.73
C LEU A 84 -19.20 -0.12 13.80
N HIS A 85 -20.16 -0.91 14.27
CA HIS A 85 -21.33 -1.37 13.51
C HIS A 85 -22.29 -0.21 13.29
N VAL A 86 -21.78 0.98 12.95
CA VAL A 86 -22.51 2.24 12.87
C VAL A 86 -23.76 2.10 12.01
N ILE A 87 -23.63 1.42 10.87
CA ILE A 87 -24.73 1.20 9.94
C ILE A 87 -25.76 0.22 10.52
N GLU A 88 -25.32 -0.84 11.20
CA GLU A 88 -26.20 -1.85 11.80
C GLU A 88 -26.92 -1.28 13.04
N ASP A 89 -26.19 -0.59 13.91
CA ASP A 89 -26.72 0.09 15.10
C ASP A 89 -27.72 1.19 14.71
N TYR A 90 -27.45 1.98 13.67
CA TYR A 90 -28.42 2.96 13.18
C TYR A 90 -29.64 2.30 12.52
N THR A 91 -29.47 1.18 11.82
CA THR A 91 -30.59 0.45 11.22
C THR A 91 -31.49 -0.14 12.30
N VAL A 92 -30.90 -0.76 13.33
CA VAL A 92 -31.64 -1.28 14.49
C VAL A 92 -32.31 -0.16 15.27
N ALA A 93 -31.63 0.98 15.48
CA ALA A 93 -32.22 2.13 16.14
C ALA A 93 -33.41 2.72 15.37
N VAL A 94 -33.33 2.84 14.05
CA VAL A 94 -34.45 3.28 13.20
C VAL A 94 -35.60 2.28 13.23
N LEU A 95 -35.31 0.98 13.23
CA LEU A 95 -36.32 -0.07 13.32
C LEU A 95 -37.04 -0.04 14.68
N LEU A 96 -36.31 0.13 15.78
CA LEU A 96 -36.87 0.31 17.13
C LEU A 96 -37.73 1.58 17.23
N LEU A 97 -37.26 2.69 16.64
CA LEU A 97 -38.03 3.94 16.61
C LEU A 97 -39.33 3.79 15.82
N SER A 98 -39.28 3.13 14.66
CA SER A 98 -40.45 2.83 13.84
C SER A 98 -41.43 1.91 14.57
N TYR A 99 -40.92 0.91 15.29
CA TYR A 99 -41.73 0.00 16.09
C TYR A 99 -42.48 0.74 17.22
N LEU A 100 -41.78 1.61 17.94
CA LEU A 100 -42.36 2.43 18.99
C LEU A 100 -43.46 3.34 18.44
N PHE A 101 -43.23 3.96 17.28
CA PHE A 101 -44.23 4.82 16.63
C PHE A 101 -45.49 4.05 16.22
N MET A 102 -45.34 2.82 15.71
CA MET A 102 -46.47 1.94 15.40
C MET A 102 -47.31 1.63 16.65
N VAL A 103 -46.68 1.27 17.78
CA VAL A 103 -47.39 0.95 19.02
C VAL A 103 -48.16 2.17 19.55
N LEU A 104 -47.52 3.34 19.58
CA LEU A 104 -48.18 4.58 20.02
C LEU A 104 -49.37 4.97 19.12
N THR A 105 -49.21 4.82 17.81
CA THR A 105 -50.27 5.09 16.84
C THR A 105 -51.43 4.12 17.01
N PHE A 106 -51.15 2.83 17.22
CA PHE A 106 -52.15 1.80 17.47
C PHE A 106 -52.95 2.09 18.76
N ILE A 107 -52.26 2.40 19.86
CA ILE A 107 -52.90 2.74 21.14
C ILE A 107 -53.78 3.97 20.98
N SER A 108 -53.28 5.03 20.34
CA SER A 108 -54.01 6.28 20.15
C SER A 108 -55.25 6.10 19.26
N TYR A 109 -55.09 5.39 18.14
CA TYR A 109 -56.19 5.10 17.21
C TYR A 109 -57.28 4.25 17.86
N TYR A 110 -56.90 3.16 18.52
CA TYR A 110 -57.85 2.26 19.17
C TYR A 110 -58.58 2.92 20.35
N THR A 111 -57.85 3.73 21.13
CA THR A 111 -58.44 4.48 22.24
C THR A 111 -59.42 5.56 21.75
N SER A 112 -59.14 6.20 20.60
CA SER A 112 -60.04 7.19 20.00
C SER A 112 -61.36 6.60 19.49
N GLN A 113 -61.37 5.32 19.12
CA GLN A 113 -62.56 4.64 18.59
C GLN A 113 -63.39 3.97 19.70
N ALA A 114 -62.86 3.86 20.92
CA ALA A 114 -63.52 3.20 22.04
C ALA A 114 -64.61 4.09 22.66
N THR A 115 -65.76 3.50 22.96
CA THR A 115 -66.88 4.17 23.66
C THR A 115 -66.53 4.57 25.08
N VAL A 116 -65.63 3.83 25.74
CA VAL A 116 -65.13 4.13 27.08
C VAL A 116 -63.61 4.16 27.06
N PHE A 117 -63.04 5.35 27.30
CA PHE A 117 -61.59 5.62 27.23
C PHE A 117 -60.77 4.61 28.02
N ALA A 118 -61.12 4.34 29.29
CA ALA A 118 -60.37 3.44 30.16
C ALA A 118 -60.31 2.00 29.61
N THR A 119 -61.42 1.52 29.03
CA THR A 119 -61.46 0.17 28.44
C THR A 119 -60.67 0.08 27.15
N GLY A 120 -60.74 1.11 26.30
CA GLY A 120 -59.97 1.19 25.06
C GLY A 120 -58.47 1.27 25.30
N LEU A 121 -58.04 2.03 26.31
CA LEU A 121 -56.64 2.11 26.71
C LEU A 121 -56.14 0.77 27.24
N PHE A 122 -56.90 0.11 28.12
CA PHE A 122 -56.49 -1.17 28.68
C PHE A 122 -56.39 -2.28 27.61
N GLN A 123 -57.38 -2.36 26.72
CA GLN A 123 -57.38 -3.34 25.63
C GLN A 123 -56.27 -3.07 24.61
N SER A 124 -56.00 -1.82 24.27
CA SER A 124 -54.94 -1.49 23.30
C SER A 124 -53.54 -1.73 23.85
N VAL A 125 -53.31 -1.47 25.14
CA VAL A 125 -52.06 -1.82 25.82
C VAL A 125 -51.86 -3.34 25.84
N LEU A 126 -52.89 -4.11 26.25
CA LEU A 126 -52.83 -5.57 26.23
C LEU A 126 -52.60 -6.13 24.82
N GLY A 127 -53.31 -5.60 23.82
CA GLY A 127 -53.11 -5.98 22.42
C GLY A 127 -51.70 -5.69 21.93
N SER A 128 -51.13 -4.55 22.29
CA SER A 128 -49.75 -4.18 21.94
C SER A 128 -48.73 -5.13 22.57
N VAL A 129 -48.95 -5.56 23.83
CA VAL A 129 -48.09 -6.55 24.50
C VAL A 129 -48.15 -7.90 23.79
N LEU A 130 -49.33 -8.38 23.43
CA LEU A 130 -49.48 -9.64 22.68
C LEU A 130 -48.78 -9.61 21.33
N VAL A 131 -48.94 -8.52 20.57
CA VAL A 131 -48.23 -8.32 19.30
C VAL A 131 -46.72 -8.30 19.50
N THR A 132 -46.24 -7.63 20.55
CA THR A 132 -44.81 -7.61 20.90
C THR A 132 -44.28 -9.01 21.17
N ILE A 133 -45.02 -9.84 21.91
CA ILE A 133 -44.63 -11.23 22.21
C ILE A 133 -44.55 -12.06 20.93
N ILE A 134 -45.53 -11.93 20.03
CA ILE A 134 -45.54 -12.66 18.75
C ILE A 134 -44.34 -12.26 17.89
N ILE A 135 -44.05 -10.96 17.78
CA ILE A 135 -42.88 -10.47 17.03
C ILE A 135 -41.58 -10.98 17.66
N ALA A 136 -41.46 -10.96 18.98
CA ALA A 136 -40.29 -11.47 19.68
C ALA A 136 -40.10 -12.99 19.45
N MET A 137 -41.17 -13.77 19.43
CA MET A 137 -41.11 -15.21 19.10
C MET A 137 -40.66 -15.45 17.65
N ILE A 138 -41.12 -14.64 16.70
CA ILE A 138 -40.70 -14.73 15.29
C ILE A 138 -39.20 -14.40 15.16
N PHE A 139 -38.74 -13.33 15.81
CA PHE A 139 -37.31 -12.98 15.80
C PHE A 139 -36.44 -14.07 16.44
N ASN A 140 -36.88 -14.68 17.54
CA ASN A 140 -36.16 -15.77 18.20
C ASN A 140 -36.11 -17.06 17.36
N TYR A 141 -37.07 -17.26 16.45
CA TYR A 141 -37.09 -18.42 15.57
C TYR A 141 -36.26 -18.24 14.29
N ILE A 142 -36.12 -16.99 13.81
CA ILE A 142 -35.39 -16.65 12.57
C ILE A 142 -33.88 -16.47 12.83
N VAL A 143 -33.51 -15.95 14.01
CA VAL A 143 -32.12 -15.77 14.47
C VAL A 143 -31.63 -17.05 15.14
#